data_AF-A0A9X0TGF8-F1
#
_entry.id   AF-A0A9X0TGF8-F1
#
_cell.length_a   1.000
_cell.length_b   1.000
_cell.length_c   1.000
_cell.angle_alpha   90.00
_cell.angle_beta   90.00
_cell.angle_gamma   90.00
#
_symmetry.space_group_name_H-M   'P 1'
#
loop_
_entity.id
_entity.type
_entity.pdbx_description
1 polymer ?
#
loop_
_entity_poly.entity_id
_entity_poly.type
_entity_poly.pdbx_seq_one_letter_code
_entity_poly.pdbx_strand_id
1 'polypeptide(L)' 'MNEAKGKLAERETIDRAKRLLMQSRGIGEPEAYGELRRKAMESGKRIAAIAEAVVTAHDLMEGK' A
#
# COMPACT_ATOMS: atom_id res chain seq x y z
N MET A 1 -3.61 -18.87 -16.78
CA MET A 1 -3.48 -19.34 -15.38
C MET A 1 -2.67 -18.40 -14.46
N ASN A 2 -2.42 -17.12 -14.80
CA ASN A 2 -1.56 -16.24 -13.97
C ASN A 2 -2.26 -15.05 -13.29
N GLU A 3 -3.54 -14.78 -13.57
CA GLU A 3 -4.23 -13.59 -13.05
C GLU A 3 -4.73 -13.74 -11.60
N ALA A 4 -4.99 -14.97 -11.15
CA ALA A 4 -5.50 -15.22 -9.79
C ALA A 4 -4.42 -14.98 -8.71
N LYS A 5 -3.16 -15.31 -9.00
CA LYS A 5 -2.05 -15.11 -8.06
C LYS A 5 -1.71 -13.63 -7.88
N GLY A 6 -1.82 -12.83 -8.95
CA GLY A 6 -1.58 -11.40 -8.91
C GLY A 6 -2.52 -10.67 -7.96
N LYS A 7 -3.83 -10.95 -8.03
CA LYS A 7 -4.84 -10.27 -7.19
C LYS A 7 -4.69 -10.56 -5.69
N LEU A 8 -4.23 -11.75 -5.33
CA LEU A 8 -3.96 -12.12 -3.93
C LEU A 8 -2.77 -11.34 -3.39
N ALA A 9 -1.64 -11.37 -4.10
CA ALA A 9 -0.44 -10.62 -3.72
C ALA A 9 -0.70 -9.11 -3.66
N GLU A 10 -1.47 -8.55 -4.60
CA GLU A 10 -1.86 -7.15 -4.60
C GLU A 10 -2.67 -6.77 -3.34
N ARG A 11 -3.58 -7.63 -2.88
CA ARG A 11 -4.35 -7.40 -1.64
C ARG A 11 -3.45 -7.42 -0.41
N GLU A 12 -2.56 -8.40 -0.31
CA GLU A 12 -1.62 -8.50 0.81
C GLU A 12 -0.70 -7.27 0.90
N THR A 13 -0.21 -6.78 -0.23
CA THR A 13 0.61 -5.56 -0.30
C THR A 13 -0.19 -4.32 0.14
N ILE A 14 -1.45 -4.20 -0.28
CA ILE A 14 -2.33 -3.10 0.14
C ILE A 14 -2.58 -3.15 1.65
N ASP A 15 -2.88 -4.34 2.20
CA ASP A 15 -3.08 -4.50 3.64
C ASP A 15 -1.83 -4.17 4.45
N ARG A 16 -0.64 -4.58 3.96
CA ARG A 16 0.64 -4.21 4.59
C ARG A 16 0.84 -2.70 4.57
N ALA A 17 0.65 -2.06 3.42
CA ALA A 17 0.78 -0.61 3.30
C ALA A 17 -0.18 0.16 4.22
N LYS A 18 -1.43 -0.30 4.35
CA LYS A 18 -2.40 0.27 5.30
C LYS A 18 -1.87 0.20 6.73
N ARG A 19 -1.41 -0.97 7.19
CA ARG A 19 -0.86 -1.12 8.55
C ARG A 19 0.31 -0.20 8.80
N LEU A 20 1.21 -0.05 7.83
CA LEU A 20 2.34 0.86 7.94
C LEU A 20 1.88 2.32 8.07
N LEU A 21 0.89 2.75 7.28
CA LEU A 21 0.32 4.10 7.40
C LEU A 21 -0.39 4.30 8.74
N MET A 22 -1.11 3.28 9.24
CA MET A 22 -1.74 3.30 10.55
C MET A 22 -0.71 3.45 11.67
N GLN A 23 0.39 2.69 11.62
CA GLN A 23 1.46 2.74 12.63
C GLN A 23 2.27 4.03 12.55
N SER A 24 2.63 4.47 11.34
CA SER A 24 3.46 5.66 11.12
C SER A 24 2.72 6.96 11.38
N ARG A 25 1.41 7.04 11.07
CA ARG A 25 0.62 8.28 11.15
C ARG A 25 -0.46 8.25 12.24
N GLY A 26 -0.67 7.12 12.91
CA GLY A 26 -1.71 6.98 13.93
C GLY A 26 -3.14 7.06 13.40
N ILE A 27 -3.35 6.77 12.11
CA ILE A 27 -4.66 6.89 11.43
C ILE A 27 -5.43 5.57 11.40
N GLY A 28 -6.74 5.64 11.20
CA GLY A 28 -7.59 4.46 11.04
C GLY A 28 -7.42 3.77 9.67
N GLU A 29 -7.89 2.53 9.57
CA GLU A 29 -7.93 1.78 8.30
C GLU A 29 -8.62 2.53 7.14
N PRO A 30 -9.81 3.16 7.30
CA PRO A 30 -10.46 3.86 6.20
C PRO A 30 -9.67 5.07 5.71
N GLU A 31 -8.97 5.77 6.60
CA GLU A 31 -8.08 6.89 6.23
C GLU A 31 -6.83 6.39 5.51
N ALA A 32 -6.20 5.31 6.00
CA ALA A 32 -5.04 4.72 5.35
C ALA A 32 -5.35 4.28 3.91
N TYR A 33 -6.50 3.63 3.70
CA TYR A 33 -6.96 3.27 2.35
C TYR A 33 -7.27 4.51 1.50
N GLY A 34 -7.90 5.52 2.10
CA GLY A 34 -8.19 6.80 1.45
C GLY A 34 -6.92 7.49 0.92
N GLU A 35 -5.85 7.51 1.72
CA GLU A 35 -4.55 8.08 1.34
C GLU A 35 -3.88 7.29 0.20
N LEU A 36 -3.89 5.95 0.27
CA LEU A 36 -3.37 5.11 -0.82
C LEU A 36 -4.15 5.34 -2.12
N ARG A 37 -5.48 5.42 -2.04
CA ARG A 37 -6.35 5.68 -3.19
C ARG A 37 -6.13 7.06 -3.77
N ARG A 38 -6.00 8.09 -2.92
CA ARG A 38 -5.74 9.47 -3.36
C ARG A 38 -4.41 9.54 -4.11
N LYS A 39 -3.33 9.03 -3.53
CA LYS A 39 -2.00 8.97 -4.16
C LYS A 39 -2.00 8.19 -5.47
N ALA A 40 -2.79 7.12 -5.55
CA ALA A 40 -2.95 6.32 -6.76
C ALA A 40 -3.60 7.13 -7.89
N MET A 41 -4.66 7.89 -7.57
CA MET A 41 -5.32 8.79 -8.52
C MET A 41 -4.38 9.91 -8.98
N GLU A 42 -3.69 10.58 -8.05
CA GLU A 42 -2.75 11.66 -8.36
C GLU A 42 -1.59 11.17 -9.24
N SER A 43 -1.12 9.95 -9.03
CA SER A 43 -0.02 9.36 -9.81
C SER A 43 -0.47 8.67 -11.09
N GLY A 44 -1.78 8.58 -11.36
CA GLY A 44 -2.32 7.78 -12.47
C GLY A 44 -1.98 6.29 -12.39
N LYS A 45 -1.77 5.75 -11.18
CA LYS A 45 -1.34 4.38 -10.92
C LYS A 45 -2.41 3.58 -10.20
N ARG A 46 -2.26 2.25 -10.20
CA ARG A 46 -3.11 1.36 -9.39
C ARG A 46 -2.74 1.48 -7.91
N ILE A 47 -3.73 1.30 -7.03
CA ILE A 47 -3.53 1.33 -5.56
C ILE A 47 -2.44 0.35 -5.12
N ALA A 48 -2.40 -0.85 -5.71
CA ALA A 48 -1.38 -1.84 -5.43
C ALA A 48 0.05 -1.34 -5.70
N ALA A 49 0.26 -0.55 -6.76
CA ALA A 49 1.58 0.00 -7.09
C ALA A 49 2.00 1.09 -6.08
N ILE A 50 1.05 1.90 -5.58
CA ILE A 50 1.33 2.85 -4.51
C ILE A 50 1.61 2.13 -3.20
N ALA A 51 0.83 1.10 -2.88
CA ALA A 51 1.04 0.29 -1.69
C ALA A 51 2.43 -0.37 -1.69
N GLU A 52 2.85 -0.92 -2.82
CA GLU A 52 4.20 -1.46 -2.99
C GLU A 52 5.28 -0.39 -2.76
N ALA A 53 5.12 0.80 -3.34
CA ALA A 53 6.05 1.90 -3.13
C ALA A 53 6.13 2.34 -1.64
N VAL A 54 5.00 2.36 -0.93
CA VAL A 54 4.95 2.67 0.50
C VAL A 54 5.68 1.60 1.32
N VAL A 55 5.43 0.33 1.03
CA VAL A 55 6.09 -0.80 1.72
C VAL A 55 7.60 -0.77 1.46
N THR A 56 8.02 -0.60 0.20
CA THR A 56 9.43 -0.53 -0.17
C THR A 56 10.14 0.66 0.46
N ALA A 57 9.50 1.84 0.48
CA ALA A 57 10.07 3.01 1.13
C ALA A 57 10.21 2.81 2.64
N HIS A 58 9.25 2.13 3.27
CA HIS A 58 9.32 1.81 4.69
C HIS A 58 10.39 0.76 5.00
N ASP A 59 10.48 -0.33 4.23
CA ASP A 59 11.54 -1.35 4.39
C ASP A 59 12.93 -0.71 4.21
N LEU A 60 13.08 0.25 3.28
CA LEU A 60 14.33 0.99 3.08
C LEU A 60 14.66 1.94 4.25
N MET A 61 13.66 2.58 4.85
CA MET A 61 13.86 3.47 6.01
C MET A 61 14.11 2.70 7.31
N GLU A 62 13.50 1.54 7.49
CA GLU A 62 13.71 0.65 8.64
C GLU A 62 15.05 -0.12 8.55
N GLY A 63 15.78 0.01 7.45
CA GLY A 63 17.14 -0.52 7.30
C GLY A 63 17.22 -2.04 7.42
N LYS A 64 16.28 -2.76 6.81
CA LYS A 64 16.37 -4.22 6.63
C LYS A 64 16.98 -4.60 5.29
#